data_AF-A0A850BNB4-F1
#
_entry.id   AF-A0A850BNB4-F1
#
_cell.length_a   1.000
_cell.length_b   1.000
_cell.length_c   1.000
_cell.angle_alpha   90.00
_cell.angle_beta   90.00
_cell.angle_gamma   90.00
#
_symmetry.space_group_name_H-M   'P 1'
#
loop_
_entity.id
_entity.type
_entity.pdbx_description
1 polymer ?
#
loop_
_entity_poly.entity_id
_entity_poly.type
_entity_poly.pdbx_seq_one_letter_code
_entity_poly.pdbx_strand_id
1 'polypeptide(L)'
;MQWIISAGRPTAALRGLSFRKSRWGPGIFDAPALMRTRLVVVSELPRTRDTLLVRLMGAGRTLKLAIGDVRALPSNAHERHLALPIMIRLRLEIPADPAKQTKNDREFLMATQDVDRYLQQIHKEGLEKGLEKGLVEGLEKGLEKGLEKGLVEGLERGRKEGRDEGFAQAVLVAYRARFGAPPAALVAAVERARDYAKLQRWLEIVTTRSEDEVIAALRRLRPVKSASRRSPSPPRTSTQR
;
A
#
# COMPACT_ATOMS: atom_id res chain seq x y z
N MET A 1 -26.34 22.12 3.66
CA MET A 1 -26.49 23.34 4.45
C MET A 1 -25.13 23.60 5.10
N GLN A 2 -24.48 24.70 4.77
CA GLN A 2 -23.14 25.04 5.27
C GLN A 2 -23.23 25.92 6.52
N TRP A 3 -22.33 25.70 7.49
CA TRP A 3 -22.19 26.54 8.67
C TRP A 3 -20.82 27.20 8.68
N ILE A 4 -20.81 28.51 8.92
CA ILE A 4 -19.59 29.31 9.05
C ILE A 4 -19.57 29.90 10.44
N ILE A 5 -18.45 29.77 11.13
CA ILE A 5 -18.25 30.35 12.47
C ILE A 5 -17.29 31.53 12.31
N SER A 6 -17.69 32.68 12.84
CA SER A 6 -16.87 33.89 12.85
C SER A 6 -16.68 34.38 14.28
N ALA A 7 -15.44 34.59 14.67
CA ALA A 7 -15.09 35.03 16.02
C ALA A 7 -15.64 36.43 16.37
N GLY A 8 -15.87 37.29 15.37
CA GLY A 8 -16.40 38.64 15.52
C GLY A 8 -17.44 38.96 14.43
N ARG A 9 -18.11 40.12 14.51
CA ARG A 9 -19.18 40.48 13.56
C ARG A 9 -18.61 40.91 12.19
N PRO A 10 -18.81 40.13 11.10
CA PRO A 10 -18.27 40.49 9.79
C PRO A 10 -19.25 41.42 9.05
N THR A 11 -19.27 42.70 9.40
CA THR A 11 -20.25 43.70 8.91
C THR A 11 -20.29 43.84 7.39
N ALA A 12 -19.13 43.80 6.73
CA ALA A 12 -19.02 43.84 5.27
C ALA A 12 -19.68 42.62 4.62
N ALA A 13 -19.41 41.41 5.11
CA ALA A 13 -20.00 40.18 4.60
C ALA A 13 -21.51 40.11 4.89
N LEU A 14 -21.94 40.54 6.09
CA LEU A 14 -23.35 40.57 6.45
C LEU A 14 -24.17 41.42 5.48
N ARG A 15 -23.67 42.62 5.12
CA ARG A 15 -24.33 43.52 4.16
C ARG A 15 -24.16 43.03 2.73
N GLY A 16 -22.94 42.72 2.31
CA GLY A 16 -22.63 42.35 0.92
C GLY A 16 -23.25 41.04 0.47
N LEU A 17 -23.42 40.08 1.38
CA LEU A 17 -24.05 38.77 1.08
C LEU A 17 -25.49 38.68 1.60
N SER A 18 -26.09 39.80 2.02
CA SER A 18 -27.49 39.89 2.44
C SER A 18 -27.91 38.90 3.53
N PHE A 19 -27.02 38.65 4.50
CA PHE A 19 -27.34 37.83 5.66
C PHE A 19 -28.39 38.52 6.54
N ARG A 20 -29.38 37.76 7.00
CA ARG A 20 -30.45 38.24 7.89
C ARG A 20 -30.40 37.51 9.22
N LYS A 21 -30.86 38.15 10.29
CA LYS A 21 -30.95 37.49 11.61
C LYS A 21 -31.78 36.22 11.50
N SER A 22 -31.25 35.14 12.03
CA SER A 22 -31.93 33.85 12.02
C SER A 22 -32.99 33.77 13.11
N ARG A 23 -34.00 32.92 12.88
CA ARG A 23 -34.97 32.53 13.92
C ARG A 23 -34.36 31.61 14.97
N TRP A 24 -33.17 31.05 14.72
CA TRP A 24 -32.46 30.17 15.65
C TRP A 24 -31.94 30.87 16.90
N GLY A 25 -31.86 32.20 16.88
CA GLY A 25 -31.49 32.98 18.04
C GLY A 25 -30.42 34.03 17.76
N PRO A 26 -30.04 34.80 18.79
CA PRO A 26 -29.02 35.84 18.69
C PRO A 26 -27.65 35.27 18.28
N GLY A 27 -26.91 36.06 17.50
CA GLY A 27 -25.60 35.67 16.95
C GLY A 27 -25.66 34.72 15.75
N ILE A 28 -26.84 34.31 15.29
CA ILE A 28 -27.01 33.42 14.14
C ILE A 28 -27.66 34.19 12.98
N PHE A 29 -27.11 34.04 11.78
CA PHE A 29 -27.57 34.71 10.58
C PHE A 29 -27.78 33.73 9.42
N ASP A 30 -28.92 33.84 8.75
CA ASP A 30 -29.25 33.05 7.55
C ASP A 30 -28.89 33.83 6.28
N ALA A 31 -28.22 33.16 5.35
CA ALA A 31 -28.02 33.67 3.99
C ALA A 31 -29.31 33.54 3.16
N PRO A 32 -29.40 34.21 2.00
CA PRO A 32 -30.46 33.95 1.02
C PRO A 32 -30.58 32.47 0.65
N ALA A 33 -31.82 32.03 0.33
CA ALA A 33 -32.17 30.61 0.23
C ALA A 33 -31.29 29.78 -0.70
N LEU A 34 -30.80 30.37 -1.80
CA LEU A 34 -29.96 29.69 -2.79
C LEU A 34 -28.56 29.33 -2.24
N MET A 35 -28.04 30.07 -1.26
CA MET A 35 -26.70 29.82 -0.72
C MET A 35 -26.69 28.66 0.30
N ARG A 36 -27.81 28.37 0.95
CA ARG A 36 -27.96 27.34 2.00
C ARG A 36 -26.83 27.42 3.06
N THR A 37 -26.47 28.64 3.46
CA THR A 37 -25.39 28.93 4.41
C THR A 37 -25.92 29.67 5.62
N ARG A 38 -25.39 29.33 6.79
CA ARG A 38 -25.64 30.02 8.05
C ARG A 38 -24.34 30.48 8.67
N LEU A 39 -24.34 31.69 9.20
CA LEU A 39 -23.22 32.30 9.87
C LEU A 39 -23.50 32.39 11.37
N VAL A 40 -22.55 31.92 12.17
CA VAL A 40 -22.55 32.02 13.63
C VAL A 40 -21.49 33.05 14.02
N VAL A 41 -21.93 34.18 14.55
CA VAL A 41 -21.07 35.22 15.10
C VAL A 41 -20.89 34.97 16.59
N VAL A 42 -19.75 34.38 16.94
CA VAL A 42 -19.46 33.88 18.29
C VAL A 42 -19.52 34.98 19.35
N SER A 43 -19.06 36.20 19.01
CA SER A 43 -19.10 37.36 19.91
C SER A 43 -20.51 37.83 20.26
N GLU A 44 -21.53 37.41 19.52
CA GLU A 44 -22.94 37.80 19.72
C GLU A 44 -23.79 36.67 20.29
N LEU A 45 -23.19 35.50 20.53
CA LEU A 45 -23.89 34.40 21.18
C LEU A 45 -24.19 34.75 22.65
N PRO A 46 -25.36 34.35 23.16
CA PRO A 46 -25.70 34.50 24.58
C PRO A 46 -24.63 33.86 25.46
N ARG A 47 -24.32 34.47 26.60
CA ARG A 47 -23.43 33.87 27.60
C ARG A 47 -24.20 32.87 28.46
N THR A 48 -24.50 31.71 27.89
CA THR A 48 -25.16 30.58 28.55
C THR A 48 -24.29 29.34 28.48
N ARG A 49 -24.71 28.28 29.17
CA ARG A 49 -24.04 26.97 29.17
C ARG A 49 -24.08 26.32 27.77
N ASP A 50 -25.21 26.42 27.08
CA ASP A 50 -25.43 25.80 25.75
C ASP A 50 -24.51 26.34 24.65
N THR A 51 -24.08 27.59 24.75
CA THR A 51 -23.20 28.23 23.76
C THR A 51 -21.73 28.18 24.16
N LEU A 52 -21.40 27.65 25.34
CA LEU A 52 -20.08 27.77 25.96
C LEU A 52 -18.98 27.20 25.07
N LEU A 53 -19.17 25.97 24.57
CA LEU A 53 -18.18 25.31 23.72
C LEU A 53 -17.94 26.06 22.40
N VAL A 54 -18.99 26.65 21.83
CA VAL A 54 -18.87 27.47 20.61
C VAL A 54 -18.16 28.79 20.93
N ARG A 55 -18.38 29.37 22.11
CA ARG A 55 -17.69 30.59 22.57
C ARG A 55 -16.20 30.39 22.82
N LEU A 56 -15.75 29.17 23.12
CA LEU A 56 -14.33 28.81 23.18
C LEU A 56 -13.63 28.84 21.81
N MET A 57 -14.38 28.83 20.70
CA MET A 57 -13.83 29.06 19.36
C MET A 57 -13.77 30.55 18.98
N GLY A 58 -14.19 31.44 19.89
CA GLY A 58 -14.10 32.88 19.73
C GLY A 58 -12.66 33.40 19.89
N ALA A 59 -12.50 34.72 19.76
CA ALA A 59 -11.21 35.39 19.95
C ALA A 59 -11.31 36.53 20.97
N GLY A 60 -10.15 36.96 21.48
CA GLY A 60 -10.06 38.13 22.36
C GLY A 60 -10.92 38.02 23.61
N ARG A 61 -11.79 39.02 23.84
CA ARG A 61 -12.65 39.10 25.03
C ARG A 61 -13.62 37.91 25.14
N THR A 62 -14.18 37.44 24.03
CA THR A 62 -15.14 36.33 24.03
C THR A 62 -14.49 35.03 24.48
N LEU A 63 -13.27 34.76 24.00
CA LEU A 63 -12.49 33.60 24.42
C LEU A 63 -12.15 33.66 25.92
N LYS A 64 -11.63 34.80 26.39
CA LYS A 64 -11.30 35.00 27.82
C LYS A 64 -12.48 34.77 28.74
N LEU A 65 -13.65 35.30 28.39
CA LEU A 65 -14.88 35.09 29.16
C LEU A 65 -15.36 33.63 29.10
N ALA A 66 -15.26 32.97 27.95
CA ALA A 66 -15.62 31.56 27.81
C ALA A 66 -14.70 30.64 28.63
N ILE A 67 -13.39 30.93 28.66
CA ILE A 67 -12.44 30.20 29.52
C ILE A 67 -12.80 30.37 31.00
N GLY A 68 -13.12 31.60 31.43
CA GLY A 68 -13.61 31.87 32.78
C GLY A 68 -14.89 31.10 33.11
N ASP A 69 -15.83 31.03 32.16
CA ASP A 69 -17.07 30.27 32.32
C ASP A 69 -16.81 28.77 32.47
N VAL A 70 -15.91 28.18 31.67
CA VAL A 70 -15.52 26.75 31.81
C VAL A 70 -14.92 26.46 33.18
N ARG A 71 -14.08 27.36 33.72
CA ARG A 71 -13.46 27.21 35.04
C ARG A 71 -14.47 27.29 36.18
N ALA A 72 -15.49 28.13 36.03
CA ALA A 72 -16.56 28.27 37.01
C ALA A 72 -17.50 27.05 37.06
N LEU A 73 -17.47 26.17 36.04
CA LEU A 73 -18.28 24.96 36.04
C LEU A 73 -17.80 23.94 37.08
N PRO A 74 -18.72 23.15 37.67
CA PRO A 74 -18.38 22.00 38.50
C PRO A 74 -17.42 21.03 37.80
N SER A 75 -16.60 20.30 38.57
CA SER A 75 -15.62 19.35 38.03
C SER A 75 -16.25 18.24 37.18
N ASN A 76 -17.49 17.84 37.48
CA ASN A 76 -18.24 16.81 36.76
C ASN A 76 -19.01 17.35 35.54
N ALA A 77 -18.93 18.65 35.22
CA ALA A 77 -19.62 19.19 34.06
C ALA A 77 -19.03 18.63 32.75
N HIS A 78 -19.92 18.22 31.84
CA HIS A 78 -19.53 17.62 30.57
C HIS A 78 -18.74 18.61 29.69
N GLU A 79 -19.14 19.87 29.65
CA GLU A 79 -18.46 20.92 28.89
C GLU A 79 -17.03 21.13 29.39
N ARG A 80 -16.80 20.99 30.69
CA ARG A 80 -15.48 21.08 31.31
C ARG A 80 -14.60 19.90 30.91
N HIS A 81 -15.14 18.68 30.91
CA HIS A 81 -14.42 17.49 30.42
C HIS A 81 -14.04 17.58 28.94
N LEU A 82 -14.92 18.17 28.10
CA LEU A 82 -14.63 18.35 26.67
C LEU A 82 -13.64 19.50 26.39
N ALA A 83 -13.77 20.62 27.10
CA ALA A 83 -12.99 21.82 26.84
C ALA A 83 -11.55 21.75 27.36
N LEU A 84 -11.33 21.14 28.53
CA LEU A 84 -10.02 21.15 29.19
C LEU A 84 -8.88 20.53 28.38
N PRO A 85 -9.01 19.35 27.75
CA PRO A 85 -7.93 18.76 26.95
C PRO A 85 -7.48 19.68 25.80
N ILE A 86 -8.43 20.35 25.15
CA ILE A 86 -8.17 21.28 24.05
C ILE A 86 -7.46 22.53 24.58
N MET A 87 -7.90 23.07 25.71
CA MET A 87 -7.28 24.25 26.33
C MET A 87 -5.83 23.99 26.73
N ILE A 88 -5.50 22.77 27.19
CA ILE A 88 -4.13 22.37 27.55
C ILE A 88 -3.27 22.22 26.29
N ARG A 89 -3.77 21.48 25.29
CA ARG A 89 -3.06 21.28 24.01
C ARG A 89 -2.73 22.61 23.34
N LEU A 90 -3.64 23.57 23.39
CA LEU A 90 -3.49 24.89 22.81
C LEU A 90 -2.82 25.90 23.76
N ARG A 91 -2.43 25.46 24.96
CA ARG A 91 -1.80 26.28 26.03
C ARG A 91 -2.55 27.59 26.28
N LEU A 92 -3.88 27.56 26.25
CA LEU A 92 -4.66 28.80 26.17
C LEU A 92 -4.52 29.65 27.43
N GLU A 93 -4.49 29.07 28.64
CA GLU A 93 -4.28 29.82 29.90
C GLU A 93 -3.79 28.95 31.09
N ILE A 94 -2.90 27.97 30.87
CA ILE A 94 -2.22 27.32 32.00
C ILE A 94 -1.05 28.24 32.41
N PRO A 95 -1.02 28.76 33.66
CA PRO A 95 0.16 29.43 34.15
C PRO A 95 1.35 28.47 34.07
N ALA A 96 2.37 28.83 33.30
CA ALA A 96 3.61 28.05 33.20
C ALA A 96 4.29 27.84 34.57
N ASP A 97 4.01 28.75 35.50
CA ASP A 97 4.42 28.69 36.90
C ASP A 97 3.57 27.69 37.71
N PRO A 98 4.15 26.58 38.19
CA PRO A 98 3.45 25.58 39.00
C PRO A 98 2.82 26.15 40.26
N ALA A 99 3.38 27.23 40.84
CA ALA A 99 2.90 27.82 42.09
C ALA A 99 1.53 28.50 41.97
N LYS A 100 1.12 28.88 40.75
CA LYS A 100 -0.15 29.55 40.46
C LYS A 100 -1.24 28.60 39.95
N GLN A 101 -0.91 27.33 39.80
CA GLN A 101 -1.86 26.29 39.38
C GLN A 101 -2.73 25.87 40.55
N THR A 102 -4.04 25.78 40.34
CA THR A 102 -4.96 25.28 41.37
C THR A 102 -4.78 23.78 41.57
N LYS A 103 -5.27 23.25 42.70
CA LYS A 103 -5.26 21.80 42.97
C LYS A 103 -5.92 20.99 41.84
N ASN A 104 -7.03 21.50 41.31
CA ASN A 104 -7.73 20.92 40.17
C ASN A 104 -6.92 20.97 38.86
N ASP A 105 -6.17 22.06 38.62
CA ASP A 105 -5.30 22.16 37.43
C ASP A 105 -4.16 21.12 37.50
N ARG A 106 -3.61 20.87 38.69
CA ARG A 106 -2.55 19.87 38.91
C ARG A 106 -3.05 18.44 38.85
N GLU A 107 -4.15 18.12 39.52
CA GLU A 107 -4.79 16.79 39.45
C GLU A 107 -5.16 16.45 38.01
N PHE A 108 -5.66 17.42 37.23
CA PHE A 108 -6.01 17.20 35.84
C PHE A 108 -4.80 17.20 34.90
N LEU A 109 -3.71 17.95 35.18
CA LEU A 109 -2.45 17.82 34.44
C LEU A 109 -1.85 16.42 34.58
N MET A 110 -1.89 15.85 35.78
CA MET A 110 -1.50 14.46 36.03
C MET A 110 -2.43 13.48 35.29
N ALA A 111 -3.75 13.66 35.41
CA ALA A 111 -4.72 12.84 34.67
C ALA A 111 -4.60 12.99 33.14
N THR A 112 -4.22 14.16 32.64
CA THR A 112 -4.02 14.41 31.19
C THR A 112 -2.70 13.81 30.72
N GLN A 113 -1.65 13.80 31.53
CA GLN A 113 -0.44 13.02 31.25
C GLN A 113 -0.74 11.53 31.19
N ASP A 114 -1.62 11.03 32.05
CA ASP A 114 -2.09 9.64 32.01
C ASP A 114 -2.94 9.36 30.77
N VAL A 115 -3.81 10.29 30.36
CA VAL A 115 -4.57 10.20 29.09
C VAL A 115 -3.64 10.27 27.88
N ASP A 116 -2.64 11.14 27.87
CA ASP A 116 -1.65 11.23 26.78
C ASP A 116 -0.81 9.96 26.69
N ARG A 117 -0.37 9.41 27.83
CA ARG A 117 0.30 8.11 27.91
C ARG A 117 -0.61 6.98 27.43
N TYR A 118 -1.87 6.99 27.83
CA TYR A 118 -2.86 6.00 27.42
C TYR A 118 -3.15 6.05 25.91
N LEU A 119 -3.28 7.25 25.34
CA LEU A 119 -3.44 7.45 23.89
C LEU A 119 -2.17 7.06 23.12
N GLN A 120 -0.98 7.38 23.64
CA GLN A 120 0.29 6.94 23.08
C GLN A 120 0.41 5.41 23.11
N GLN A 121 -0.02 4.78 24.20
CA GLN A 121 -0.02 3.34 24.36
C GLN A 121 -1.00 2.67 23.39
N ILE A 122 -2.24 3.16 23.27
CA ILE A 122 -3.21 2.67 22.27
C ILE A 122 -2.65 2.80 20.85
N HIS A 123 -2.02 3.93 20.55
CA HIS A 123 -1.45 4.14 19.22
C HIS A 123 -0.29 3.17 18.95
N LYS A 124 0.58 2.95 19.94
CA LYS A 124 1.68 1.99 19.85
C LYS A 124 1.18 0.56 19.70
N GLU A 125 0.23 0.13 20.53
CA GLU A 125 -0.40 -1.19 20.45
C GLU A 125 -1.13 -1.39 19.11
N GLY A 126 -1.80 -0.35 18.61
CA GLY A 126 -2.46 -0.38 17.30
C GLY A 126 -1.46 -0.54 16.14
N LEU A 127 -0.32 0.16 16.23
CA LEU A 127 0.75 0.04 15.25
C LEU A 127 1.42 -1.34 15.30
N GLU A 128 1.74 -1.84 16.50
CA GLU A 128 2.32 -3.16 16.69
C GLU A 128 1.39 -4.26 16.16
N LYS A 129 0.10 -4.24 16.55
CA LYS A 129 -0.90 -5.19 16.04
C LYS A 129 -1.08 -5.09 14.53
N GLY A 130 -1.05 -3.87 13.98
CA GLY A 130 -1.15 -3.66 12.54
C GLY A 130 0.04 -4.21 11.77
N LEU A 131 1.25 -4.01 12.30
CA LEU A 131 2.49 -4.47 11.68
C LEU A 131 2.65 -5.98 11.80
N GLU A 132 2.32 -6.57 12.95
CA GLU A 132 2.31 -8.02 13.15
C GLU A 132 1.32 -8.70 12.20
N LYS A 133 0.06 -8.24 12.14
CA LYS A 133 -0.93 -8.79 11.20
C LYS A 133 -0.50 -8.63 9.75
N GLY A 134 0.00 -7.45 9.37
CA GLY A 134 0.46 -7.20 8.01
C GLY A 134 1.65 -8.07 7.60
N LEU A 135 2.58 -8.32 8.53
CA LEU A 135 3.73 -9.17 8.29
C LEU A 135 3.33 -10.64 8.18
N VAL A 136 2.50 -11.15 9.10
CA VAL A 136 2.04 -12.54 9.08
C VAL A 136 1.26 -12.81 7.79
N GLU A 137 0.24 -11.99 7.49
CA GLU A 137 -0.55 -12.18 6.27
C GLU A 137 0.27 -12.04 4.99
N GLY A 138 1.22 -11.09 4.97
CA GLY A 138 2.10 -10.87 3.84
C GLY A 138 3.05 -12.04 3.60
N LEU A 139 3.63 -12.58 4.68
CA LEU A 139 4.55 -13.71 4.63
C LEU A 139 3.83 -15.00 4.23
N GLU A 140 2.67 -15.29 4.84
CA GLU A 140 1.87 -16.47 4.51
C GLU A 140 1.44 -16.46 3.05
N LYS A 141 0.80 -15.37 2.59
CA LYS A 141 0.36 -15.25 1.19
C LYS A 141 1.52 -15.27 0.21
N GLY A 142 2.67 -14.70 0.59
CA GLY A 142 3.87 -14.68 -0.23
C GLY A 142 4.51 -16.07 -0.36
N LEU A 143 4.63 -16.78 0.76
CA LEU A 143 5.20 -18.12 0.81
C LEU A 143 4.32 -19.14 0.10
N GLU A 144 3.01 -19.12 0.34
CA GLU A 144 2.05 -20.02 -0.29
C GLU A 144 2.08 -19.88 -1.82
N LYS A 145 1.96 -18.64 -2.33
CA LYS A 145 2.02 -18.38 -3.77
C LYS A 145 3.38 -18.70 -4.38
N GLY A 146 4.47 -18.44 -3.64
CA GLY A 146 5.82 -18.74 -4.10
C GLY A 146 6.06 -20.25 -4.20
N LEU A 147 5.64 -21.00 -3.18
CA LEU A 147 5.79 -22.44 -3.11
C LEU A 147 4.91 -23.15 -4.15
N GLU A 148 3.66 -22.73 -4.29
CA GLU A 148 2.72 -23.29 -5.27
C GLU A 148 3.25 -23.10 -6.70
N LYS A 149 3.65 -21.87 -7.06
CA LYS A 149 4.22 -21.59 -8.39
C LYS A 149 5.53 -22.36 -8.62
N GLY A 150 6.43 -22.35 -7.64
CA GLY A 150 7.72 -23.04 -7.74
C GLY A 150 7.55 -24.55 -7.90
N LEU A 151 6.60 -25.15 -7.17
CA LEU A 151 6.31 -26.57 -7.25
C LEU A 151 5.69 -26.95 -8.60
N VAL A 152 4.70 -26.19 -9.07
CA VAL A 152 4.04 -26.43 -10.37
C VAL A 152 5.05 -26.30 -11.51
N GLU A 153 5.80 -25.20 -11.58
CA GLU A 153 6.79 -24.99 -12.63
C GLU A 153 7.92 -26.03 -12.58
N GLY A 154 8.37 -26.39 -11.38
CA GLY A 154 9.40 -27.40 -11.18
C GLY A 154 8.94 -28.79 -11.62
N LEU A 155 7.72 -29.18 -11.25
CA LEU A 155 7.14 -30.48 -11.59
C LEU A 155 6.86 -30.59 -13.10
N GLU A 156 6.33 -29.53 -13.72
CA GLU A 156 6.11 -29.49 -15.17
C GLU A 156 7.43 -29.60 -15.95
N ARG A 157 8.46 -28.86 -15.52
CA ARG A 157 9.79 -28.91 -16.13
C ARG A 157 10.41 -30.31 -15.99
N GLY A 158 10.41 -30.87 -14.78
CA GLY A 158 10.93 -32.20 -14.52
C GLY A 158 10.19 -33.28 -15.30
N ARG A 159 8.86 -33.19 -15.40
CA ARG A 159 8.06 -34.14 -16.20
C ARG A 159 8.37 -34.04 -17.69
N LYS A 160 8.60 -32.83 -18.20
CA LYS A 160 8.97 -32.60 -19.60
C LYS A 160 10.37 -33.16 -19.90
N GLU A 161 11.36 -32.83 -19.07
CA GLU A 161 12.73 -33.32 -19.20
C GLU A 161 12.78 -34.85 -19.12
N GLY A 162 12.13 -35.46 -18.12
CA GLY A 162 12.07 -36.91 -17.98
C GLY A 162 11.36 -37.60 -19.16
N ARG A 163 10.33 -36.96 -19.74
CA ARG A 163 9.68 -37.48 -20.96
C ARG A 163 10.60 -37.44 -22.16
N ASP A 164 11.32 -36.33 -22.35
CA ASP A 164 12.26 -36.15 -23.46
C ASP A 164 13.43 -37.15 -23.35
N GLU A 165 13.99 -37.33 -22.15
CA GLU A 165 15.06 -38.30 -21.88
C GLU A 165 14.60 -39.75 -22.08
N GLY A 166 13.40 -40.10 -21.59
CA GLY A 166 12.82 -41.43 -21.79
C GLY A 166 12.59 -41.76 -23.27
N PHE A 167 12.09 -40.80 -24.05
CA PHE A 167 11.91 -40.99 -25.50
C PHE A 167 13.24 -41.07 -26.24
N ALA A 168 14.23 -40.29 -25.84
CA ALA A 168 15.59 -40.38 -26.38
C ALA A 168 16.17 -41.79 -26.18
N GLN A 169 16.06 -42.34 -24.98
CA GLN A 169 16.48 -43.72 -24.69
C GLN A 169 15.68 -44.74 -25.52
N ALA A 170 14.36 -44.58 -25.62
CA ALA A 170 13.50 -45.48 -26.40
C ALA A 170 13.92 -45.55 -27.87
N VAL A 171 14.27 -44.41 -28.50
CA VAL A 171 14.77 -44.38 -29.88
C VAL A 171 16.04 -45.22 -30.04
N LEU A 172 16.99 -45.08 -29.11
CA LEU A 172 18.27 -45.80 -29.17
C LEU A 172 18.09 -47.31 -28.91
N VAL A 173 17.22 -47.68 -27.98
CA VAL A 173 16.89 -49.08 -27.68
C VAL A 173 16.17 -49.72 -28.88
N ALA A 174 15.19 -49.04 -29.46
CA ALA A 174 14.48 -49.54 -30.64
C ALA A 174 15.42 -49.72 -31.84
N TYR A 175 16.33 -48.76 -32.07
CA TYR A 175 17.35 -48.91 -33.12
C TYR A 175 18.22 -50.14 -32.85
N ARG A 176 18.70 -50.28 -31.61
CA ARG A 176 19.58 -51.38 -31.22
C ARG A 176 18.94 -52.74 -31.41
N ALA A 177 17.66 -52.87 -31.05
CA ALA A 177 16.92 -54.11 -31.19
C ALA A 177 16.70 -54.53 -32.65
N ARG A 178 16.57 -53.57 -33.59
CA ARG A 178 16.30 -53.88 -35.00
C ARG A 178 17.56 -53.99 -35.87
N PHE A 179 18.56 -53.15 -35.63
CA PHE A 179 19.70 -52.96 -36.54
C PHE A 179 21.08 -53.17 -35.87
N GLY A 180 21.12 -53.44 -34.56
CA GLY A 180 22.38 -53.57 -33.83
C GLY A 180 22.95 -52.23 -33.36
N ALA A 181 24.26 -52.10 -33.18
CA ALA A 181 24.85 -50.94 -32.49
C ALA A 181 24.47 -49.59 -33.16
N PRO A 182 23.83 -48.64 -32.43
CA PRO A 182 23.42 -47.38 -33.02
C PRO A 182 24.63 -46.54 -33.42
N PRO A 183 24.66 -45.95 -34.63
CA PRO A 183 25.75 -45.09 -35.06
C PRO A 183 25.97 -43.91 -34.12
N ALA A 184 27.23 -43.52 -33.89
CA ALA A 184 27.57 -42.38 -33.01
C ALA A 184 26.88 -41.07 -33.40
N ALA A 185 26.60 -40.88 -34.70
CA ALA A 185 25.87 -39.73 -35.20
C ALA A 185 24.40 -39.70 -34.76
N LEU A 186 23.75 -40.87 -34.61
CA LEU A 186 22.39 -40.99 -34.12
C LEU A 186 22.33 -40.71 -32.61
N VAL A 187 23.24 -41.30 -31.84
CA VAL A 187 23.36 -41.05 -30.39
C VAL A 187 23.50 -39.55 -30.12
N ALA A 188 24.46 -38.90 -30.80
CA ALA A 188 24.70 -37.47 -30.63
C ALA A 188 23.55 -36.58 -31.13
N ALA A 189 22.71 -37.06 -32.05
CA ALA A 189 21.55 -36.32 -32.54
C ALA A 189 20.36 -36.43 -31.57
N VAL A 190 20.14 -37.63 -30.99
CA VAL A 190 19.08 -37.92 -30.03
C VAL A 190 19.32 -37.14 -28.72
N GLU A 191 20.55 -37.14 -28.23
CA GLU A 191 20.94 -36.39 -27.03
C GLU A 191 20.76 -34.87 -27.19
N ARG A 192 20.93 -34.35 -28.41
CA ARG A 192 20.80 -32.92 -28.71
C ARG A 192 19.38 -32.46 -29.00
N ALA A 193 18.50 -33.35 -29.43
CA ALA A 193 17.17 -32.95 -29.90
C ALA A 193 16.33 -32.33 -28.78
N ARG A 194 16.38 -32.90 -27.55
CA ARG A 194 15.63 -32.48 -26.34
C ARG A 194 14.23 -31.91 -26.66
N ASP A 195 13.52 -32.61 -27.54
CA ASP A 195 12.26 -32.18 -28.13
C ASP A 195 11.41 -33.42 -28.37
N TYR A 196 10.41 -33.57 -27.50
CA TYR A 196 9.47 -34.67 -27.53
C TYR A 196 8.93 -35.00 -28.92
N ALA A 197 8.45 -33.99 -29.67
CA ALA A 197 7.78 -34.22 -30.93
C ALA A 197 8.73 -34.77 -32.00
N LYS A 198 9.99 -34.31 -31.99
CA LYS A 198 11.03 -34.83 -32.88
C LYS A 198 11.41 -36.26 -32.50
N LEU A 199 11.61 -36.53 -31.20
CA LEU A 199 12.00 -37.85 -30.70
C LEU A 199 10.90 -38.89 -30.96
N GLN A 200 9.63 -38.54 -30.79
CA GLN A 200 8.49 -39.39 -31.13
C GLN A 200 8.49 -39.75 -32.62
N ARG A 201 8.72 -38.77 -33.50
CA ARG A 201 8.78 -39.00 -34.95
C ARG A 201 9.96 -39.88 -35.35
N TRP A 202 11.09 -39.73 -34.67
CA TRP A 202 12.26 -40.59 -34.90
C TRP A 202 12.01 -42.02 -34.44
N LEU A 203 11.33 -42.21 -33.30
CA LEU A 203 10.94 -43.53 -32.82
C LEU A 203 10.03 -44.25 -33.83
N GLU A 204 9.05 -43.54 -34.38
CA GLU A 204 8.16 -44.06 -35.42
C GLU A 204 8.93 -44.48 -36.68
N ILE A 205 9.87 -43.66 -37.14
CA ILE A 205 10.73 -43.98 -38.30
C ILE A 205 11.60 -45.21 -38.00
N VAL A 206 12.25 -45.25 -36.83
CA VAL A 206 13.15 -46.33 -36.43
C VAL A 206 12.41 -47.65 -36.25
N THR A 207 11.11 -47.64 -35.93
CA THR A 207 10.30 -48.86 -35.74
C THR A 207 9.60 -49.34 -37.01
N THR A 208 9.39 -48.46 -38.01
CA THR A 208 8.63 -48.79 -39.23
C THR A 208 9.50 -48.95 -40.49
N ARG A 209 10.64 -48.29 -40.59
CA ARG A 209 11.46 -48.23 -41.83
C ARG A 209 12.64 -49.18 -41.84
N SER A 210 13.31 -49.31 -42.98
CA SER A 210 14.58 -50.04 -43.14
C SER A 210 15.78 -49.20 -42.68
N GLU A 211 16.93 -49.84 -42.44
CA GLU A 211 18.14 -49.16 -41.92
C GLU A 211 18.61 -48.03 -42.85
N ASP A 212 18.64 -48.25 -44.16
CA ASP A 212 19.05 -47.26 -45.16
C ASP A 212 18.14 -46.02 -45.16
N GLU A 213 16.83 -46.21 -44.99
CA GLU A 213 15.85 -45.13 -44.92
C GLU A 213 15.98 -44.31 -43.63
N VAL A 214 16.29 -44.97 -42.51
CA VAL A 214 16.57 -44.31 -41.22
C VAL A 214 17.84 -43.45 -41.34
N ILE A 215 18.92 -44.00 -41.91
CA ILE A 215 20.18 -43.28 -42.13
C ILE A 215 19.99 -42.11 -43.11
N ALA A 216 19.22 -42.29 -44.18
CA ALA A 216 18.89 -41.22 -45.13
C ALA A 216 18.06 -40.09 -44.47
N ALA A 217 17.10 -40.43 -43.61
CA ALA A 217 16.31 -39.44 -42.88
C ALA A 217 17.16 -38.63 -41.88
N LEU A 218 18.10 -39.29 -41.18
CA LEU A 218 19.03 -38.64 -40.26
C LEU A 218 20.00 -37.69 -40.97
N ARG A 219 20.43 -38.04 -42.20
CA ARG A 219 21.25 -37.15 -43.04
C ARG A 219 20.54 -35.85 -43.41
N ARG A 220 19.23 -35.89 -43.67
CA ARG A 220 18.42 -34.70 -44.00
C ARG A 220 18.20 -33.76 -42.81
N LEU A 221 18.36 -34.26 -41.59
CA LEU A 221 18.15 -33.51 -40.35
C LEU A 221 19.45 -32.90 -39.78
N ARG A 222 20.61 -33.11 -40.42
CA ARG A 222 21.84 -32.38 -40.05
C ARG A 222 21.67 -30.89 -40.39
N PRO A 223 21.90 -29.97 -39.45
CA PRO A 223 22.08 -28.57 -39.81
C PRO A 223 23.36 -28.45 -40.65
N VAL A 224 23.25 -27.80 -41.80
CA VAL A 224 24.40 -27.42 -42.64
C VAL A 224 25.36 -26.63 -41.74
N LYS A 225 26.62 -27.08 -41.63
CA LYS A 225 27.68 -26.31 -40.97
C LYS A 225 27.71 -24.92 -41.60
N SER A 226 27.30 -23.90 -40.85
CA SER A 226 27.41 -22.50 -41.27
C SER A 226 28.88 -22.20 -41.53
N ALA A 227 29.21 -21.89 -42.78
CA ALA A 227 30.52 -21.42 -43.17
C ALA A 227 30.92 -20.21 -42.31
N SER A 228 32.11 -20.30 -41.70
CA SER A 228 32.77 -19.23 -40.97
C SER A 228 32.87 -17.98 -41.86
N ARG A 229 32.02 -16.97 -41.60
CA ARG A 229 32.28 -15.60 -42.05
C ARG A 229 33.39 -15.05 -41.17
N ARG A 230 34.62 -15.05 -41.69
CA ARG A 230 35.72 -14.20 -41.19
C ARG A 230 35.25 -12.76 -41.19
N SER A 231 35.10 -12.16 -40.01
CA SER A 231 34.98 -10.71 -39.83
C SER A 231 36.33 -10.05 -40.17
N PRO A 232 36.39 -8.98 -40.97
CA PRO A 232 37.62 -8.21 -41.13
C PRO A 232 37.87 -7.37 -39.87
N SER A 233 39.12 -7.39 -39.39
CA SER A 233 39.61 -6.54 -38.30
C SER A 233 39.55 -5.05 -38.66
N PRO A 234 39.26 -4.13 -37.73
CA PRO A 234 39.29 -2.70 -38.03
C PRO A 234 40.73 -2.17 -38.10
N PRO A 235 41.00 -1.10 -38.87
CA PRO A 235 42.34 -0.56 -39.03
C PRO A 235 42.78 0.18 -37.77
N ARG A 236 44.04 -0.05 -37.37
CA ARG A 236 44.75 0.72 -36.34
C ARG A 236 44.99 2.14 -36.86
N THR A 237 44.40 3.15 -36.22
CA THR A 237 44.81 4.55 -36.39
C THR A 237 46.14 4.76 -35.67
N SER A 238 47.20 4.88 -36.46
CA SER A 238 48.50 5.37 -36.02
C SER A 238 48.43 6.87 -35.76
N THR A 239 48.79 7.25 -34.54
CA THR A 239 49.31 8.55 -34.15
C THR A 239 50.30 9.08 -35.18
N GLN A 240 50.12 10.31 -35.67
CA GLN A 240 51.22 11.18 -36.07
C GLN A 240 50.79 12.65 -36.22
N ARG A 241 51.52 13.48 -35.45
CA ARG A 241 51.70 14.94 -35.47
C ARG A 241 50.57 15.82 -34.95
#